data_AF-B0D783-F1
#
_entry.id   AF-B0D783-F1
#
_cell.length_a   1.000
_cell.length_b   1.000
_cell.length_c   1.000
_cell.angle_alpha   90.00
_cell.angle_beta   90.00
_cell.angle_gamma   90.00
#
_symmetry.space_group_name_H-M   'P 1'
#
loop_
_entity.id
_entity.type
_entity.pdbx_description
1 polymer ?
#
loop_
_entity_poly.entity_id
_entity_poly.type
_entity_poly.pdbx_seq_one_letter_code
_entity_poly.pdbx_strand_id
1 'polypeptide(L)'
;MAPRLDTIPLDILQHIAYLSALGSSANPPIDLLHLLLTNSTIYRSLRLRSNPHLYANIFCSVFDFCRSMDHVTASNIAAEFVCRHRFLRRVRRLDFSIEELTQDLWAAVRMILESNGANQMHLITVNFSAFLIDLSQLIFANYPGTEELDLKTVIVWLLCLSVSQSLYLGFPCGRGSLLTVNVEDISHTPIALRGKFVKWIHPFISPSHEVVDSAPNSAPLNIPAFRGDPSSNISDGPQESTIDSWQHEPMIPDPSFAAINLTFAFKEAELSSMLLHAVSETRALAAVAHQAGPTMEDFRVFQSFRTPLCADTLSQEAGLMRSLEHDPEFRCLMTRRPDANHLHDIDSYAYVPGTLTGVWQGTYLTAIPVITPSTPAHLTPRMDFDCRKPIQCSLSEYLCFGPNIPVPWEDDTAEWTPRRLLEQEDGSNILSQRYNYERFEKYGGRRDSREALDIFIVGETLEDHDLAWGGFLFAGRVQRDGSIVMKREPKDPDQDYLGTWVFEGRLTFSKGFVGRWRSSSSRDISNAQGIFSMAKISK
;
A
#
# COMPACT_ATOMS: atom_id res chain seq x y z
N MET A 1 4.50 -32.79 54.58
CA MET A 1 4.86 -32.78 53.15
C MET A 1 4.64 -31.37 52.63
N ALA A 2 5.62 -30.79 51.93
CA ALA A 2 5.43 -29.47 51.32
C ALA A 2 4.35 -29.55 50.22
N PRO A 3 3.48 -28.52 50.08
CA PRO A 3 2.50 -28.48 49.00
C PRO A 3 3.23 -28.54 47.65
N ARG A 4 2.77 -29.42 46.75
CA ARG A 4 3.38 -29.59 45.43
C ARG A 4 2.58 -28.82 44.39
N LEU A 5 3.29 -28.20 43.44
CA LEU A 5 2.69 -27.37 42.40
C LEU A 5 1.73 -28.17 41.48
N ASP A 6 1.88 -29.48 41.39
CA ASP A 6 1.00 -30.39 40.62
C ASP A 6 -0.32 -30.73 41.34
N THR A 7 -0.49 -30.32 42.60
CA THR A 7 -1.70 -30.58 43.41
C THR A 7 -2.64 -29.39 43.53
N ILE A 8 -2.27 -28.24 42.95
CA ILE A 8 -3.11 -27.03 42.98
C ILE A 8 -4.23 -27.11 41.93
N PRO A 9 -5.37 -26.43 42.15
CA PRO A 9 -6.45 -26.32 41.16
C PRO A 9 -5.95 -25.81 39.80
N LEU A 10 -6.54 -26.35 38.72
CA LEU A 10 -6.15 -26.03 37.35
C LEU A 10 -6.22 -24.52 37.06
N ASP A 11 -7.24 -23.82 37.57
CA ASP A 11 -7.40 -22.38 37.33
C ASP A 11 -6.26 -21.56 37.96
N ILE A 12 -5.78 -21.98 39.14
CA ILE A 12 -4.63 -21.35 39.79
C ILE A 12 -3.35 -21.65 39.00
N LEU A 13 -3.18 -22.90 38.54
CA LEU A 13 -2.05 -23.29 37.71
C LEU A 13 -2.02 -22.53 36.38
N GLN A 14 -3.17 -22.33 35.73
CA GLN A 14 -3.31 -21.50 34.54
C GLN A 14 -2.96 -20.04 34.81
N HIS A 15 -3.40 -19.48 35.94
CA HIS A 15 -3.09 -18.10 36.30
C HIS A 15 -1.59 -17.90 36.56
N ILE A 16 -0.93 -18.85 37.25
CA ILE A 16 0.53 -18.85 37.42
C ILE A 16 1.22 -18.89 36.05
N ALA A 17 0.80 -19.80 35.17
CA ALA A 17 1.34 -19.93 33.82
C ALA A 17 1.15 -18.66 32.98
N TYR A 18 -0.01 -18.01 33.10
CA TYR A 18 -0.30 -16.73 32.46
C TYR A 18 0.68 -15.64 32.94
N LEU A 19 0.82 -15.46 34.26
CA LEU A 19 1.74 -14.47 34.83
C LEU A 19 3.20 -14.75 34.45
N SER A 20 3.62 -16.02 34.42
CA SER A 20 4.97 -16.40 33.96
C SER A 20 5.20 -16.04 32.50
N ALA A 21 4.17 -16.05 31.66
CA ALA A 21 4.30 -15.69 30.25
C ALA A 21 4.39 -14.18 29.99
N LEU A 22 4.00 -13.33 30.95
CA LEU A 22 3.95 -11.87 30.78
C LEU A 22 5.27 -11.13 31.10
N GLY A 23 6.32 -11.83 31.54
CA GLY A 23 7.52 -11.20 32.10
C GLY A 23 8.26 -10.22 31.17
N SER A 24 8.37 -10.53 29.87
CA SER A 24 8.92 -9.61 28.87
C SER A 24 8.14 -9.74 27.58
N SER A 25 7.32 -8.73 27.27
CA SER A 25 6.50 -8.73 26.05
C SER A 25 7.36 -8.90 24.80
N ALA A 26 8.59 -8.40 24.77
CA ALA A 26 9.46 -8.43 23.58
C ALA A 26 10.16 -9.78 23.31
N ASN A 27 10.06 -10.75 24.21
CA ASN A 27 10.75 -12.04 24.11
C ASN A 27 9.76 -13.21 24.12
N PRO A 28 10.12 -14.37 23.54
CA PRO A 28 9.33 -15.57 23.72
C PRO A 28 9.15 -15.87 25.22
N PRO A 29 8.02 -16.48 25.64
CA PRO A 29 7.71 -16.72 27.05
C PRO A 29 8.57 -17.88 27.60
N ILE A 30 9.86 -17.60 27.82
CA ILE A 30 10.87 -18.57 28.26
C ILE A 30 10.49 -19.16 29.62
N ASP A 31 9.93 -18.35 30.52
CA ASP A 31 9.51 -18.81 31.84
C ASP A 31 8.31 -19.76 31.80
N LEU A 32 7.39 -19.57 30.84
CA LEU A 32 6.34 -20.54 30.56
C LEU A 32 6.92 -21.86 30.07
N LEU A 33 7.92 -21.82 29.18
CA LEU A 33 8.63 -23.03 28.74
C LEU A 33 9.30 -23.74 29.93
N HIS A 34 10.00 -23.00 30.79
CA HIS A 34 10.62 -23.56 31.98
C HIS A 34 9.58 -24.23 32.89
N LEU A 35 8.42 -23.60 33.13
CA LEU A 35 7.32 -24.18 33.90
C LEU A 35 6.82 -25.48 33.28
N LEU A 36 6.60 -25.50 31.95
CA LEU A 36 6.15 -26.68 31.21
C LEU A 36 7.15 -27.85 31.28
N LEU A 37 8.46 -27.56 31.40
CA LEU A 37 9.51 -28.57 31.49
C LEU A 37 9.71 -29.14 32.89
N THR A 38 9.03 -28.61 33.92
CA THR A 38 9.22 -29.07 35.31
C THR A 38 8.56 -30.42 35.60
N ASN A 39 7.39 -30.72 35.02
CA ASN A 39 6.58 -31.88 35.38
C ASN A 39 5.64 -32.30 34.24
N SER A 40 5.51 -33.60 33.99
CA SER A 40 4.66 -34.15 32.92
C SER A 40 3.16 -33.92 33.14
N THR A 41 2.69 -33.90 34.38
CA THR A 41 1.30 -33.57 34.75
C THR A 41 1.01 -32.10 34.45
N ILE A 42 1.92 -31.20 34.87
CA ILE A 42 1.82 -29.75 34.58
C ILE A 42 1.82 -29.54 33.07
N TYR A 43 2.75 -30.16 32.33
CA TYR A 43 2.80 -30.12 30.88
C TYR A 43 1.47 -30.55 30.23
N ARG A 44 0.92 -31.72 30.63
CA ARG A 44 -0.35 -32.22 30.06
C ARG A 44 -1.53 -31.29 30.33
N SER A 45 -1.54 -30.64 31.50
CA SER A 45 -2.62 -29.71 31.90
C SER A 45 -2.54 -28.34 31.22
N LEU A 46 -1.33 -27.88 30.89
CA LEU A 46 -1.06 -26.54 30.37
C LEU A 46 -0.71 -26.50 28.87
N ARG A 47 -0.47 -27.64 28.20
CA ARG A 47 -0.11 -27.65 26.77
C ARG A 47 -1.17 -26.98 25.89
N LEU A 48 -0.71 -26.33 24.81
CA LEU A 48 -1.54 -25.61 23.82
C LEU A 48 -2.83 -26.33 23.42
N ARG A 49 -2.74 -27.60 23.01
CA ARG A 49 -3.90 -28.39 22.55
C ARG A 49 -4.93 -28.66 23.64
N SER A 50 -4.51 -28.72 24.90
CA SER A 50 -5.41 -29.00 26.04
C SER A 50 -5.91 -27.73 26.71
N ASN A 51 -5.27 -26.58 26.47
CA ASN A 51 -5.60 -25.33 27.13
C ASN A 51 -5.48 -24.11 26.19
N PRO A 52 -6.26 -24.05 25.08
CA PRO A 52 -6.15 -22.95 24.11
C PRO A 52 -6.49 -21.59 24.73
N HIS A 53 -7.39 -21.54 25.71
CA HIS A 53 -7.79 -20.31 26.40
C HIS A 53 -6.62 -19.61 27.11
N LEU A 54 -5.73 -20.36 27.75
CA LEU A 54 -4.53 -19.79 28.38
C LEU A 54 -3.68 -19.02 27.36
N TYR A 55 -3.39 -19.63 26.21
CA TYR A 55 -2.55 -19.02 25.18
C TYR A 55 -3.27 -17.89 24.44
N ALA A 56 -4.59 -17.98 24.26
CA ALA A 56 -5.39 -16.87 23.76
C ALA A 56 -5.31 -15.64 24.67
N ASN A 57 -5.38 -15.84 25.99
CA ASN A 57 -5.26 -14.77 26.97
C ASN A 57 -3.85 -14.17 26.99
N ILE A 58 -2.81 -15.00 26.94
CA ILE A 58 -1.42 -14.54 26.82
C ILE A 58 -1.25 -13.72 25.53
N PHE A 59 -1.76 -14.21 24.40
CA PHE A 59 -1.70 -13.52 23.12
C PHE A 59 -2.31 -12.12 23.19
N CYS A 60 -3.55 -12.01 23.70
CA CYS A 60 -4.22 -10.71 23.84
C CYS A 60 -3.51 -9.75 24.80
N SER A 61 -2.57 -10.23 25.61
CA SER A 61 -1.77 -9.41 26.52
C SER A 61 -0.41 -9.02 25.94
N VAL A 62 0.08 -9.74 24.92
CA VAL A 62 1.44 -9.59 24.36
C VAL A 62 1.44 -8.98 22.96
N PHE A 63 0.37 -9.21 22.19
CA PHE A 63 0.22 -8.73 20.82
C PHE A 63 -1.03 -7.87 20.69
N ASP A 64 -0.95 -6.89 19.79
CA ASP A 64 -2.15 -6.19 19.35
C ASP A 64 -2.98 -7.12 18.46
N PHE A 65 -4.29 -7.07 18.64
CA PHE A 65 -5.24 -7.93 17.96
C PHE A 65 -6.59 -7.23 17.76
N CYS A 66 -7.03 -7.12 16.50
CA CYS A 66 -8.35 -6.58 16.15
C CYS A 66 -9.37 -7.73 16.11
N ARG A 67 -10.47 -7.60 16.87
CA ARG A 67 -11.53 -8.63 16.95
C ARG A 67 -12.59 -8.53 15.84
N SER A 68 -12.35 -7.75 14.78
CA SER A 68 -13.35 -7.35 13.79
C SER A 68 -13.86 -8.47 12.86
N MET A 69 -13.59 -9.74 13.15
CA MET A 69 -14.01 -10.88 12.34
C MET A 69 -14.96 -11.77 13.16
N ASP A 70 -16.14 -12.05 12.63
CA ASP A 70 -17.13 -12.92 13.29
C ASP A 70 -16.56 -14.34 13.49
N HIS A 71 -16.76 -14.88 14.71
CA HIS A 71 -16.44 -16.26 15.15
C HIS A 71 -15.00 -16.62 15.55
N VAL A 72 -14.24 -15.75 16.25
CA VAL A 72 -12.89 -16.10 16.73
C VAL A 72 -12.96 -17.12 17.87
N THR A 73 -12.41 -18.32 17.69
CA THR A 73 -12.25 -19.27 18.80
C THR A 73 -10.92 -19.07 19.52
N ALA A 74 -10.85 -19.44 20.80
CA ALA A 74 -9.60 -19.42 21.56
C ALA A 74 -8.50 -20.27 20.90
N SER A 75 -8.87 -21.34 20.19
CA SER A 75 -7.92 -22.18 19.45
C SER A 75 -7.28 -21.44 18.27
N ASN A 76 -8.03 -20.56 17.59
CA ASN A 76 -7.49 -19.76 16.50
C ASN A 76 -6.50 -18.71 17.01
N ILE A 77 -6.85 -18.02 18.10
CA ILE A 77 -5.94 -17.06 18.75
C ILE A 77 -4.67 -17.76 19.26
N ALA A 78 -4.83 -18.94 19.85
CA ALA A 78 -3.70 -19.74 20.30
C ALA A 78 -2.80 -20.22 19.14
N ALA A 79 -3.35 -20.48 17.95
CA ALA A 79 -2.56 -20.79 16.75
C ALA A 79 -1.79 -19.55 16.24
N GLU A 80 -2.42 -18.37 16.22
CA GLU A 80 -1.76 -17.11 15.88
C GLU A 80 -0.59 -16.79 16.84
N PHE A 81 -0.76 -17.10 18.13
CA PHE A 81 0.31 -16.97 19.12
C PHE A 81 1.57 -17.76 18.75
N VAL A 82 1.40 -18.97 18.23
CA VAL A 82 2.51 -19.80 17.76
C VAL A 82 3.09 -19.22 16.47
N CYS A 83 2.25 -18.84 15.51
CA CYS A 83 2.69 -18.31 14.22
C CYS A 83 3.53 -17.03 14.38
N ARG A 84 3.09 -16.05 15.19
CA ARG A 84 3.83 -14.81 15.42
C ARG A 84 5.15 -15.03 16.13
N HIS A 85 5.19 -15.92 17.13
CA HIS A 85 6.46 -16.27 17.78
C HIS A 85 7.42 -17.03 16.87
N ARG A 86 6.92 -17.92 16.01
CA ARG A 86 7.71 -18.61 14.99
C ARG A 86 8.32 -17.61 14.02
N PHE A 87 7.51 -16.72 13.46
CA PHE A 87 7.97 -15.62 12.61
C PHE A 87 9.04 -14.76 13.30
N LEU A 88 8.79 -14.25 14.51
CA LEU A 88 9.77 -13.43 15.23
C LEU A 88 11.07 -14.20 15.51
N ARG A 89 11.00 -15.51 15.76
CA ARG A 89 12.18 -16.37 15.91
C ARG A 89 12.94 -16.53 14.59
N ARG A 90 12.23 -16.70 13.47
CA ARG A 90 12.83 -16.75 12.12
C ARG A 90 13.64 -15.49 11.83
N VAL A 91 13.03 -14.32 12.06
CA VAL A 91 13.69 -13.02 11.86
C VAL A 91 14.94 -12.89 12.74
N ARG A 92 14.84 -13.19 14.04
CA ARG A 92 16.01 -13.16 14.95
C ARG A 92 17.15 -14.08 14.52
N ARG A 93 16.86 -15.17 13.81
CA ARG A 93 17.84 -16.16 13.35
C ARG A 93 18.34 -15.91 11.93
N LEU A 94 17.79 -14.92 11.22
CA LEU A 94 18.04 -14.69 9.79
C LEU A 94 17.82 -15.97 8.97
N ASP A 95 16.74 -16.70 9.29
CA ASP A 95 16.40 -17.96 8.62
C ASP A 95 15.56 -17.69 7.36
N PHE A 96 16.21 -17.83 6.22
CA PHE A 96 15.63 -17.60 4.89
C PHE A 96 15.14 -18.88 4.19
N SER A 97 14.94 -19.98 4.94
CA SER A 97 14.32 -21.18 4.39
C SER A 97 12.93 -20.89 3.81
N ILE A 98 12.61 -21.43 2.64
CA ILE A 98 11.34 -21.18 1.93
C ILE A 98 10.17 -21.91 2.62
N GLU A 99 10.44 -23.01 3.32
CA GLU A 99 9.45 -23.75 4.09
C GLU A 99 8.74 -22.84 5.09
N GLU A 100 7.40 -22.76 4.98
CA GLU A 100 6.53 -21.92 5.82
C GLU A 100 6.81 -20.39 5.75
N LEU A 101 7.69 -19.94 4.85
CA LEU A 101 8.08 -18.53 4.75
C LEU A 101 6.88 -17.64 4.43
N THR A 102 6.07 -18.02 3.44
CA THR A 102 4.87 -17.27 3.04
C THR A 102 3.92 -17.08 4.23
N GLN A 103 3.67 -18.14 5.00
CA GLN A 103 2.80 -18.09 6.19
C GLN A 103 3.38 -17.16 7.27
N ASP A 104 4.69 -17.18 7.47
CA ASP A 104 5.37 -16.30 8.43
C ASP A 104 5.35 -14.84 7.99
N LEU A 105 5.49 -14.56 6.69
CA LEU A 105 5.34 -13.21 6.14
C LEU A 105 3.89 -12.72 6.23
N TRP A 106 2.90 -13.58 6.08
CA TRP A 106 1.51 -13.24 6.35
C TRP A 106 1.24 -12.89 7.82
N ALA A 107 1.90 -13.59 8.75
CA ALA A 107 1.88 -13.21 10.16
C ALA A 107 2.49 -11.81 10.35
N ALA A 108 3.56 -11.48 9.62
CA ALA A 108 4.16 -10.14 9.63
C ALA A 108 3.19 -9.07 9.09
N VAL A 109 2.49 -9.36 7.99
CA VAL A 109 1.43 -8.49 7.45
C VAL A 109 0.41 -8.22 8.55
N ARG A 110 -0.20 -9.26 9.15
CA ARG A 110 -1.18 -9.09 10.24
C ARG A 110 -0.63 -8.29 11.41
N MET A 111 0.62 -8.53 11.82
CA MET A 111 1.27 -7.78 12.89
C MET A 111 1.35 -6.29 12.57
N ILE A 112 1.69 -5.91 11.33
CA ILE A 112 1.69 -4.51 10.90
C ILE A 112 0.26 -3.96 10.86
N LEU A 113 -0.69 -4.75 10.35
CA LEU A 113 -2.06 -4.29 10.13
C LEU A 113 -2.84 -4.02 11.43
N GLU A 114 -2.59 -4.83 12.45
CA GLU A 114 -3.29 -4.78 13.73
C GLU A 114 -2.54 -3.93 14.77
N SER A 115 -1.46 -3.26 14.38
CA SER A 115 -0.53 -2.63 15.31
C SER A 115 -1.10 -1.39 16.01
N ASN A 116 -1.45 -1.59 17.28
CA ASN A 116 -1.65 -0.54 18.29
C ASN A 116 -0.38 -0.32 19.14
N GLY A 117 0.80 -0.52 18.54
CA GLY A 117 2.10 -0.19 19.14
C GLY A 117 2.87 -1.39 19.70
N ALA A 118 2.21 -2.39 20.29
CA ALA A 118 2.91 -3.57 20.79
C ALA A 118 3.53 -4.38 19.64
N ASN A 119 2.77 -4.64 18.57
CA ASN A 119 3.25 -5.36 17.39
C ASN A 119 4.41 -4.60 16.72
N GLN A 120 4.31 -3.28 16.60
CA GLN A 120 5.40 -2.44 16.09
C GLN A 120 6.68 -2.59 16.93
N MET A 121 6.57 -2.60 18.26
CA MET A 121 7.73 -2.80 19.14
C MET A 121 8.39 -4.17 18.95
N HIS A 122 7.59 -5.23 18.74
CA HIS A 122 8.12 -6.56 18.40
C HIS A 122 8.93 -6.54 17.11
N LEU A 123 8.38 -5.94 16.04
CA LEU A 123 9.02 -5.84 14.72
C LEU A 123 10.32 -5.02 14.76
N ILE A 124 10.33 -3.91 15.50
CA ILE A 124 11.53 -3.08 15.72
C ILE A 124 12.59 -3.86 16.50
N THR A 125 12.19 -4.56 17.56
CA THR A 125 13.13 -5.32 18.42
C THR A 125 13.89 -6.39 17.65
N VAL A 126 13.24 -7.03 16.66
CA VAL A 126 13.88 -8.05 15.81
C VAL A 126 14.53 -7.47 14.55
N ASN A 127 14.51 -6.15 14.36
CA ASN A 127 15.02 -5.46 13.17
C ASN A 127 14.44 -6.01 11.86
N PHE A 128 13.11 -6.17 11.82
CA PHE A 128 12.40 -6.80 10.71
C PHE A 128 12.66 -6.15 9.35
N SER A 129 12.81 -4.82 9.32
CA SER A 129 13.05 -4.09 8.07
C SER A 129 14.39 -4.44 7.43
N ALA A 130 15.45 -4.67 8.21
CA ALA A 130 16.72 -5.17 7.70
C ALA A 130 16.59 -6.62 7.17
N PHE A 131 15.88 -7.49 7.90
CA PHE A 131 15.61 -8.86 7.46
C PHE A 131 14.88 -8.89 6.10
N LEU A 132 13.89 -8.01 5.89
CA LEU A 132 13.18 -7.90 4.60
C LEU A 132 14.10 -7.49 3.45
N ILE A 133 15.05 -6.59 3.69
CA ILE A 133 16.02 -6.16 2.68
C ILE A 133 16.95 -7.31 2.29
N ASP A 134 17.39 -8.12 3.24
CA ASP A 134 18.24 -9.28 2.96
C ASP A 134 17.44 -10.40 2.27
N LEU A 135 16.22 -10.67 2.75
CA LEU A 135 15.33 -11.67 2.16
C LEU A 135 14.97 -11.32 0.70
N SER A 136 14.63 -10.07 0.43
CA SER A 136 14.30 -9.63 -0.92
C SER A 136 15.49 -9.76 -1.87
N GLN A 137 16.70 -9.43 -1.43
CA GLN A 137 17.90 -9.69 -2.25
C GLN A 137 18.04 -11.17 -2.61
N LEU A 138 17.82 -12.07 -1.65
CA LEU A 138 17.91 -13.52 -1.88
C LEU A 138 16.83 -14.00 -2.86
N ILE A 139 15.56 -13.66 -2.60
CA ILE A 139 14.42 -14.15 -3.40
C ILE A 139 14.44 -13.58 -4.82
N PHE A 140 14.65 -12.28 -4.99
CA PHE A 140 14.64 -11.67 -6.33
C PHE A 140 15.90 -11.99 -7.15
N ALA A 141 17.04 -12.27 -6.52
CA ALA A 141 18.24 -12.71 -7.24
C ALA A 141 18.12 -14.17 -7.72
N ASN A 142 17.58 -15.06 -6.88
CA ASN A 142 17.50 -16.49 -7.20
C ASN A 142 16.31 -16.85 -8.09
N TYR A 143 15.22 -16.09 -8.03
CA TYR A 143 13.99 -16.36 -8.78
C TYR A 143 13.58 -15.13 -9.59
N PRO A 144 14.22 -14.83 -10.75
CA PRO A 144 13.89 -13.65 -11.54
C PRO A 144 12.57 -13.76 -12.34
N GLY A 145 11.96 -14.94 -12.41
CA GLY A 145 10.72 -15.20 -13.16
C GLY A 145 9.42 -14.90 -12.39
N THR A 146 8.29 -15.38 -12.92
CA THR A 146 6.96 -15.31 -12.27
C THR A 146 6.72 -16.43 -11.24
N GLU A 147 7.68 -17.33 -11.05
CA GLU A 147 7.66 -18.33 -9.99
C GLU A 147 7.58 -17.65 -8.62
N GLU A 148 6.72 -18.16 -7.73
CA GLU A 148 6.46 -17.59 -6.40
C GLU A 148 5.93 -16.14 -6.42
N LEU A 149 5.08 -15.81 -7.40
CA LEU A 149 4.45 -14.49 -7.51
C LEU A 149 3.77 -14.04 -6.21
N ASP A 150 3.10 -14.95 -5.51
CA ASP A 150 2.44 -14.67 -4.23
C ASP A 150 3.45 -14.23 -3.16
N LEU A 151 4.57 -14.96 -3.02
CA LEU A 151 5.62 -14.61 -2.07
C LEU A 151 6.25 -13.26 -2.38
N LYS A 152 6.57 -13.00 -3.66
CA LYS A 152 7.15 -11.71 -4.08
C LYS A 152 6.17 -10.56 -3.86
N THR A 153 4.89 -10.78 -4.12
CA THR A 153 3.82 -9.79 -3.88
C THR A 153 3.76 -9.43 -2.39
N VAL A 154 3.79 -10.43 -1.50
CA VAL A 154 3.86 -10.22 -0.05
C VAL A 154 5.11 -9.44 0.35
N ILE A 155 6.27 -9.78 -0.21
CA ILE A 155 7.54 -9.06 0.06
C ILE A 155 7.45 -7.60 -0.39
N VAL A 156 6.93 -7.32 -1.59
CA VAL A 156 6.78 -5.94 -2.11
C VAL A 156 5.89 -5.11 -1.20
N TRP A 157 4.76 -5.67 -0.75
CA TRP A 157 3.90 -4.99 0.20
C TRP A 157 4.57 -4.79 1.55
N LEU A 158 5.19 -5.82 2.12
CA LEU A 158 5.91 -5.69 3.39
C LEU A 158 7.03 -4.65 3.34
N LEU A 159 7.75 -4.55 2.21
CA LEU A 159 8.71 -3.48 1.98
C LEU A 159 8.03 -2.12 1.96
N CYS A 160 6.95 -1.95 1.20
CA CYS A 160 6.21 -0.68 1.16
C CYS A 160 5.66 -0.27 2.54
N LEU A 161 5.21 -1.25 3.34
CA LEU A 161 4.65 -1.04 4.68
C LEU A 161 5.72 -0.77 5.75
N SER A 162 6.91 -1.35 5.61
CA SER A 162 7.94 -1.37 6.68
C SER A 162 9.14 -0.47 6.42
N VAL A 163 9.38 -0.06 5.17
CA VAL A 163 10.54 0.78 4.82
C VAL A 163 10.20 2.25 5.07
N SER A 164 11.10 2.92 5.82
CA SER A 164 11.05 4.36 6.12
C SER A 164 12.11 5.11 5.30
N GLN A 165 11.92 6.43 5.14
CA GLN A 165 12.89 7.34 4.52
C GLN A 165 14.25 7.28 5.22
N SER A 166 14.25 7.22 6.55
CA SER A 166 15.48 7.13 7.35
C SER A 166 16.28 5.85 7.07
N LEU A 167 15.60 4.74 6.80
CA LEU A 167 16.22 3.43 6.63
C LEU A 167 17.01 3.31 5.32
N TYR A 168 16.49 3.89 4.22
CA TYR A 168 17.19 3.84 2.93
C TYR A 168 18.10 5.04 2.66
N LEU A 169 17.94 6.16 3.37
CA LEU A 169 18.91 7.26 3.32
C LEU A 169 20.14 6.95 4.17
N GLY A 170 19.95 6.23 5.29
CA GLY A 170 20.99 5.88 6.25
C GLY A 170 21.47 4.43 6.17
N PHE A 171 21.38 3.76 5.00
CA PHE A 171 21.76 2.36 4.82
C PHE A 171 23.03 2.03 5.61
N PRO A 172 22.96 1.25 6.70
CA PRO A 172 24.16 0.77 7.35
C PRO A 172 24.80 -0.23 6.40
N CYS A 173 25.95 0.13 5.83
CA CYS A 173 26.88 -0.85 5.28
C CYS A 173 27.24 -1.83 6.42
N GLY A 174 26.57 -2.98 6.47
CA GLY A 174 26.93 -4.14 7.27
C GLY A 174 26.71 -4.02 8.78
N ARG A 175 25.76 -4.80 9.31
CA ARG A 175 26.21 -5.84 10.24
C ARG A 175 26.69 -6.98 9.35
N GLY A 176 27.96 -7.35 9.48
CA GLY A 176 28.68 -8.25 8.58
C GLY A 176 27.79 -9.33 7.96
N SER A 177 27.62 -9.25 6.64
CA SER A 177 27.03 -10.29 5.82
C SER A 177 27.79 -11.59 6.10
N LEU A 178 27.20 -12.48 6.88
CA LEU A 178 27.65 -13.86 7.07
C LEU A 178 27.31 -14.74 5.86
N LEU A 179 26.65 -14.18 4.84
CA LEU A 179 26.60 -14.78 3.53
C LEU A 179 27.89 -14.38 2.80
N THR A 180 28.85 -15.30 2.81
CA THR A 180 30.01 -15.33 1.92
C THR A 180 29.52 -15.34 0.47
N VAL A 181 29.20 -14.17 -0.05
CA VAL A 181 29.19 -13.91 -1.49
C VAL A 181 30.60 -13.42 -1.81
N ASN A 182 31.26 -14.13 -2.73
CA ASN A 182 32.64 -13.88 -3.12
C ASN A 182 32.90 -12.39 -3.37
N VAL A 183 33.91 -11.88 -2.68
CA VAL A 183 34.36 -10.50 -2.70
C VAL A 183 35.09 -10.24 -4.01
N GLU A 184 34.38 -9.75 -5.03
CA GLU A 184 34.96 -8.90 -6.09
C GLU A 184 34.04 -7.75 -6.57
N ASP A 185 32.79 -7.64 -6.09
CA ASP A 185 31.88 -6.61 -6.61
C ASP A 185 31.85 -5.34 -5.75
N ILE A 186 32.16 -4.21 -6.39
CA ILE A 186 32.01 -2.81 -5.94
C ILE A 186 30.51 -2.45 -5.67
N SER A 187 29.61 -3.43 -5.55
CA SER A 187 28.15 -3.28 -5.67
C SER A 187 27.37 -3.07 -4.36
N HIS A 188 28.06 -2.82 -3.23
CA HIS A 188 27.41 -2.58 -1.93
C HIS A 188 27.08 -1.11 -1.64
N THR A 189 27.21 -0.20 -2.63
CA THR A 189 26.77 1.19 -2.41
C THR A 189 25.24 1.24 -2.29
N PRO A 190 24.67 2.04 -1.37
CA PRO A 190 23.22 2.20 -1.24
C PRO A 190 22.53 2.54 -2.56
N ILE A 191 23.20 3.29 -3.43
CA ILE A 191 22.73 3.66 -4.77
C ILE A 191 22.58 2.43 -5.68
N ALA A 192 23.60 1.59 -5.77
CA ALA A 192 23.56 0.38 -6.61
C ALA A 192 22.46 -0.60 -6.17
N LEU A 193 22.27 -0.73 -4.85
CA LEU A 193 21.23 -1.58 -4.28
C LEU A 193 19.83 -1.03 -4.58
N ARG A 194 19.59 0.28 -4.43
CA ARG A 194 18.32 0.92 -4.83
C ARG A 194 18.01 0.69 -6.32
N GLY A 195 19.01 0.86 -7.19
CA GLY A 195 18.86 0.58 -8.62
C GLY A 195 18.52 -0.89 -8.91
N LYS A 196 19.06 -1.86 -8.15
CA LYS A 196 18.67 -3.28 -8.23
C LYS A 196 17.23 -3.49 -7.79
N PHE A 197 16.80 -2.90 -6.67
CA PHE A 197 15.43 -3.00 -6.18
C PHE A 197 14.39 -2.48 -7.17
N VAL A 198 14.63 -1.29 -7.75
CA VAL A 198 13.73 -0.73 -8.78
C VAL A 198 13.59 -1.70 -9.96
N LYS A 199 14.69 -2.34 -10.37
CA LYS A 199 14.65 -3.35 -11.45
C LYS A 199 13.87 -4.60 -11.07
N TRP A 200 13.93 -5.03 -9.81
CA TRP A 200 13.20 -6.21 -9.32
C TRP A 200 11.71 -5.99 -9.21
N ILE A 201 11.27 -4.79 -8.79
CA ILE A 201 9.84 -4.49 -8.62
C ILE A 201 9.17 -3.99 -9.89
N HIS A 202 9.95 -3.65 -10.93
CA HIS A 202 9.43 -3.17 -12.22
C HIS A 202 8.32 -4.05 -12.84
N PRO A 203 8.41 -5.40 -12.83
CA PRO A 203 7.36 -6.26 -13.40
C PRO A 203 5.98 -6.08 -12.76
N PHE A 204 5.89 -5.60 -11.51
CA PHE A 204 4.62 -5.33 -10.84
C PHE A 204 3.99 -3.99 -11.27
N ILE A 205 4.74 -3.14 -11.98
CA ILE A 205 4.31 -1.80 -12.40
C ILE A 205 3.72 -1.82 -13.81
N SER A 206 4.34 -2.58 -14.71
CA SER A 206 3.88 -2.69 -16.09
C SER A 206 2.59 -3.52 -16.17
N PRO A 207 1.53 -3.03 -16.83
CA PRO A 207 0.41 -3.90 -17.16
C PRO A 207 0.91 -4.99 -18.10
N SER A 208 0.75 -6.26 -17.71
CA SER A 208 0.81 -7.36 -18.66
C SER A 208 -0.25 -7.10 -19.72
N HIS A 209 0.16 -6.91 -20.97
CA HIS A 209 -0.72 -6.74 -22.12
C HIS A 209 -1.49 -8.06 -22.35
N GLU A 210 -2.56 -8.28 -21.61
CA GLU A 210 -3.66 -9.15 -22.03
C GLU A 210 -4.84 -8.24 -22.36
N VAL A 211 -4.88 -7.76 -23.61
CA VAL A 211 -6.08 -7.14 -24.18
C VAL A 211 -6.69 -8.15 -25.15
N VAL A 212 -7.85 -8.67 -24.80
CA VAL A 212 -8.94 -8.86 -25.76
C VAL A 212 -10.23 -8.36 -25.12
N ASP A 213 -10.87 -7.44 -25.82
CA ASP A 213 -12.19 -6.86 -25.58
C ASP A 213 -13.24 -7.87 -25.10
N SER A 214 -13.92 -7.54 -24.00
CA SER A 214 -15.37 -7.69 -23.89
C SER A 214 -15.91 -6.91 -22.69
N ALA A 215 -17.13 -6.39 -22.88
CA ALA A 215 -17.98 -5.60 -21.99
C ALA A 215 -17.97 -6.02 -20.49
N PRO A 216 -18.50 -5.19 -19.55
CA PRO A 216 -18.32 -5.40 -18.12
C PRO A 216 -19.15 -6.59 -17.64
N ASN A 217 -18.55 -7.76 -17.69
CA ASN A 217 -18.96 -8.96 -16.97
C ASN A 217 -17.68 -9.66 -16.52
N SER A 218 -17.02 -9.10 -15.51
CA SER A 218 -15.94 -9.77 -14.80
C SER A 218 -16.55 -10.90 -13.98
N ALA A 219 -16.64 -12.09 -14.61
CA ALA A 219 -16.72 -13.35 -13.89
C ALA A 219 -15.38 -13.58 -13.15
N PRO A 220 -15.40 -14.09 -11.91
CA PRO A 220 -14.17 -14.38 -11.19
C PRO A 220 -13.37 -15.46 -11.90
N LEU A 221 -12.05 -15.26 -11.96
CA LEU A 221 -11.09 -16.28 -12.35
C LEU A 221 -11.29 -17.50 -11.45
N ASN A 222 -11.85 -18.57 -12.03
CA ASN A 222 -11.98 -19.86 -11.38
C ASN A 222 -10.59 -20.38 -10.99
N ILE A 223 -10.27 -20.29 -9.71
CA ILE A 223 -9.27 -21.15 -9.06
C ILE A 223 -9.77 -22.59 -9.25
N PRO A 224 -8.95 -23.55 -9.72
CA PRO A 224 -9.38 -24.93 -9.80
C PRO A 224 -9.65 -25.42 -8.37
N ALA A 225 -10.93 -25.53 -8.03
CA ALA A 225 -11.36 -26.34 -6.89
C ALA A 225 -10.82 -27.75 -7.14
N PHE A 226 -10.03 -28.25 -6.20
CA PHE A 226 -9.55 -29.63 -6.16
C PHE A 226 -10.76 -30.57 -6.24
N ARG A 227 -11.07 -31.08 -7.44
CA ARG A 227 -12.13 -32.07 -7.66
C ARG A 227 -11.55 -33.44 -7.30
N GLY A 228 -11.68 -33.81 -6.03
CA GLY A 228 -11.58 -35.21 -5.63
C GLY A 228 -12.85 -35.94 -6.07
N ASP A 229 -12.72 -36.88 -7.00
CA ASP A 229 -13.82 -37.77 -7.40
C ASP A 229 -14.28 -38.66 -6.22
N PRO A 230 -15.60 -38.92 -6.07
CA PRO A 230 -16.13 -39.71 -4.98
C PRO A 230 -16.22 -41.19 -5.36
N SER A 231 -15.41 -42.05 -4.72
CA SER A 231 -15.75 -43.47 -4.61
C SER A 231 -15.12 -44.15 -3.38
N SER A 232 -16.02 -44.61 -2.50
CA SER A 232 -15.92 -45.78 -1.62
C SER A 232 -14.59 -46.07 -0.88
N ASN A 233 -14.56 -45.86 0.43
CA ASN A 233 -14.75 -46.97 1.38
C ASN A 233 -14.84 -46.46 2.83
N ILE A 234 -15.81 -47.04 3.53
CA ILE A 234 -16.17 -46.84 4.92
C ILE A 234 -15.02 -47.29 5.82
N SER A 235 -14.54 -46.43 6.71
CA SER A 235 -13.89 -46.83 7.97
C SER A 235 -14.04 -45.69 8.98
N ASP A 236 -14.84 -45.94 10.03
CA ASP A 236 -15.09 -45.03 11.14
C ASP A 236 -13.80 -44.64 11.85
N GLY A 237 -13.51 -43.34 11.86
CA GLY A 237 -12.52 -42.69 12.72
C GLY A 237 -13.06 -41.29 13.08
N PRO A 238 -12.79 -40.75 14.29
CA PRO A 238 -13.38 -39.50 14.72
C PRO A 238 -12.90 -38.35 13.81
N GLN A 239 -13.85 -37.70 13.15
CA GLN A 239 -13.65 -36.55 12.26
C GLN A 239 -12.90 -35.41 12.97
N GLU A 240 -11.65 -35.19 12.59
CA GLU A 240 -10.98 -33.89 12.68
C GLU A 240 -11.66 -32.93 11.70
N SER A 241 -12.71 -32.26 12.15
CA SER A 241 -13.37 -31.20 11.38
C SER A 241 -13.64 -30.02 12.29
N THR A 242 -12.76 -29.00 12.23
CA THR A 242 -12.97 -27.55 12.52
C THR A 242 -11.68 -26.85 12.96
N ILE A 243 -10.75 -26.56 12.03
CA ILE A 243 -9.68 -25.56 12.23
C ILE A 243 -9.53 -24.59 11.03
N ASP A 244 -10.22 -24.81 9.90
CA ASP A 244 -9.94 -24.06 8.66
C ASP A 244 -10.56 -22.65 8.54
N SER A 245 -11.55 -22.29 9.37
CA SER A 245 -12.29 -21.04 9.17
C SER A 245 -11.49 -19.74 9.41
N TRP A 246 -10.35 -19.81 10.09
CA TRP A 246 -9.55 -18.63 10.49
C TRP A 246 -8.26 -18.45 9.71
N GLN A 247 -7.93 -19.39 8.81
CA GLN A 247 -6.75 -19.33 7.96
C GLN A 247 -7.00 -18.58 6.64
N HIS A 248 -8.09 -17.81 6.55
CA HIS A 248 -8.29 -16.95 5.39
C HIS A 248 -7.23 -15.85 5.41
N GLU A 249 -6.17 -16.05 4.64
CA GLU A 249 -5.14 -15.05 4.38
C GLU A 249 -5.82 -13.76 3.88
N PRO A 250 -5.53 -12.59 4.50
CA PRO A 250 -6.11 -11.34 4.02
C PRO A 250 -5.69 -11.15 2.56
N MET A 251 -6.60 -10.80 1.66
CA MET A 251 -6.23 -10.64 0.26
C MET A 251 -5.29 -9.43 0.13
N ILE A 252 -4.08 -9.65 -0.38
CA ILE A 252 -3.19 -8.53 -0.69
C ILE A 252 -3.73 -7.81 -1.92
N PRO A 253 -3.90 -6.48 -1.88
CA PRO A 253 -4.31 -5.70 -3.04
C PRO A 253 -3.21 -5.71 -4.11
N ASP A 254 -3.57 -5.29 -5.32
CA ASP A 254 -2.65 -5.21 -6.46
C ASP A 254 -1.25 -4.68 -6.05
N PRO A 255 -0.17 -5.48 -6.21
CA PRO A 255 1.19 -5.11 -5.81
C PRO A 255 1.72 -3.89 -6.55
N SER A 256 1.05 -3.45 -7.62
CA SER A 256 1.50 -2.31 -8.40
C SER A 256 1.58 -1.02 -7.62
N PHE A 257 0.64 -0.75 -6.71
CA PHE A 257 0.66 0.49 -5.91
C PHE A 257 1.86 0.51 -4.96
N ALA A 258 2.16 -0.61 -4.31
CA ALA A 258 3.33 -0.76 -3.47
C ALA A 258 4.63 -0.62 -4.28
N ALA A 259 4.68 -1.24 -5.47
CA ALA A 259 5.84 -1.15 -6.36
C ALA A 259 6.06 0.27 -6.91
N ILE A 260 5.00 0.98 -7.30
CA ILE A 260 5.06 2.38 -7.75
C ILE A 260 5.57 3.27 -6.62
N ASN A 261 5.00 3.15 -5.41
CA ASN A 261 5.38 3.96 -4.26
C ASN A 261 6.88 3.75 -3.90
N LEU A 262 7.33 2.49 -3.84
CA LEU A 262 8.74 2.15 -3.64
C LEU A 262 9.65 2.68 -4.75
N THR A 263 9.21 2.64 -6.01
CA THR A 263 9.99 3.15 -7.15
C THR A 263 10.25 4.64 -7.02
N PHE A 264 9.24 5.43 -6.67
CA PHE A 264 9.43 6.85 -6.40
C PHE A 264 10.38 7.08 -5.22
N ALA A 265 10.15 6.43 -4.09
CA ALA A 265 10.99 6.60 -2.91
C ALA A 265 12.47 6.30 -3.17
N PHE A 266 12.76 5.25 -3.96
CA PHE A 266 14.13 4.91 -4.33
C PHE A 266 14.76 5.90 -5.32
N LYS A 267 14.02 6.34 -6.35
CA LYS A 267 14.54 7.32 -7.34
C LYS A 267 14.72 8.71 -6.76
N GLU A 268 13.89 9.10 -5.79
CA GLU A 268 13.98 10.40 -5.09
C GLU A 268 15.18 10.52 -4.15
N ALA A 269 15.73 9.38 -3.75
CA ALA A 269 16.92 9.29 -2.94
C ALA A 269 18.21 9.58 -3.72
N GLU A 270 18.14 9.64 -5.06
CA GLU A 270 19.23 9.97 -5.95
C GLU A 270 19.19 11.47 -6.26
N LEU A 271 20.14 12.23 -5.69
CA LEU A 271 20.32 13.63 -6.04
C LEU A 271 20.78 13.72 -7.50
N SER A 272 19.86 14.05 -8.39
CA SER A 272 20.21 14.38 -9.77
C SER A 272 20.95 15.71 -9.80
N SER A 273 22.24 15.67 -10.14
CA SER A 273 23.03 16.88 -10.41
C SER A 273 22.57 17.49 -11.72
N MET A 274 21.61 18.42 -11.67
CA MET A 274 21.23 19.21 -12.83
C MET A 274 22.25 20.33 -13.08
N LEU A 275 22.82 20.39 -14.28
CA LEU A 275 23.64 21.50 -14.74
C LEU A 275 22.73 22.64 -15.19
N LEU A 276 22.44 23.58 -14.28
CA LEU A 276 21.57 24.74 -14.50
C LEU A 276 22.41 26.03 -14.57
N HIS A 277 23.12 26.24 -15.67
CA HIS A 277 24.00 27.42 -15.83
C HIS A 277 23.30 28.67 -16.41
N ALA A 278 22.00 28.60 -16.72
CA ALA A 278 21.31 29.66 -17.46
C ALA A 278 19.90 29.99 -16.94
N VAL A 279 19.59 29.66 -15.69
CA VAL A 279 18.24 29.84 -15.12
C VAL A 279 18.26 30.91 -14.04
N SER A 280 17.26 31.79 -14.03
CA SER A 280 17.07 32.82 -12.99
C SER A 280 16.96 32.20 -11.58
N GLU A 281 17.45 32.92 -10.57
CA GLU A 281 17.48 32.42 -9.19
C GLU A 281 16.07 32.31 -8.59
N THR A 282 15.25 33.35 -8.75
CA THR A 282 13.90 33.48 -8.17
C THR A 282 12.89 33.89 -9.21
N ARG A 283 11.60 33.65 -8.91
CA ARG A 283 10.49 34.03 -9.80
C ARG A 283 10.44 35.54 -10.09
N ALA A 284 10.71 36.36 -9.07
CA ALA A 284 10.74 37.82 -9.23
C ALA A 284 11.81 38.27 -10.23
N LEU A 285 12.99 37.65 -10.23
CA LEU A 285 14.06 37.96 -11.18
C LEU A 285 13.72 37.50 -12.61
N ALA A 286 13.10 36.33 -12.74
CA ALA A 286 12.63 35.83 -14.03
C ALA A 286 11.57 36.77 -14.65
N ALA A 287 10.63 37.27 -13.84
CA ALA A 287 9.61 38.21 -14.27
C ALA A 287 10.21 39.53 -14.81
N VAL A 288 11.20 40.09 -14.12
CA VAL A 288 11.92 41.29 -14.57
C VAL A 288 12.71 41.04 -15.86
N ALA A 289 13.28 39.84 -16.02
CA ALA A 289 14.03 39.45 -17.20
C ALA A 289 13.15 38.97 -18.37
N HIS A 290 11.82 38.95 -18.20
CA HIS A 290 10.86 38.34 -19.13
C HIS A 290 11.26 36.90 -19.54
N GLN A 291 11.81 36.15 -18.59
CA GLN A 291 12.20 34.75 -18.78
C GLN A 291 11.04 33.85 -18.38
N ALA A 292 10.56 33.04 -19.33
CA ALA A 292 9.56 32.01 -19.08
C ALA A 292 10.22 30.68 -18.63
N GLY A 293 9.43 29.81 -17.99
CA GLY A 293 9.87 28.49 -17.53
C GLY A 293 10.41 28.49 -16.09
N PRO A 294 11.00 27.38 -15.64
CA PRO A 294 11.33 27.17 -14.23
C PRO A 294 12.53 27.99 -13.76
N THR A 295 12.52 28.45 -12.52
CA THR A 295 13.65 29.07 -11.80
C THR A 295 14.41 28.07 -10.92
N MET A 296 15.59 28.45 -10.43
CA MET A 296 16.34 27.65 -9.45
C MET A 296 15.52 27.36 -8.19
N GLU A 297 14.70 28.31 -7.73
CA GLU A 297 13.74 28.10 -6.64
C GLU A 297 12.75 26.97 -6.95
N ASP A 298 12.14 26.95 -8.14
CA ASP A 298 11.21 25.88 -8.56
C ASP A 298 11.90 24.51 -8.58
N PHE A 299 13.14 24.45 -9.07
CA PHE A 299 13.93 23.22 -9.06
C PHE A 299 14.25 22.75 -7.64
N ARG A 300 14.55 23.64 -6.70
CA ARG A 300 14.78 23.28 -5.30
C ARG A 300 13.52 22.70 -4.66
N VAL A 301 12.37 23.34 -4.90
CA VAL A 301 11.07 22.85 -4.44
C VAL A 301 10.79 21.45 -5.01
N PHE A 302 10.98 21.25 -6.31
CA PHE A 302 10.86 19.95 -6.96
C PHE A 302 11.82 18.88 -6.39
N GLN A 303 13.09 19.23 -6.19
CA GLN A 303 14.10 18.31 -5.63
C GLN A 303 13.86 17.99 -4.15
N SER A 304 13.18 18.86 -3.42
CA SER A 304 12.84 18.64 -2.01
C SER A 304 11.69 17.64 -1.82
N PHE A 305 10.85 17.43 -2.85
CA PHE A 305 9.71 16.53 -2.74
C PHE A 305 10.14 15.10 -2.45
N ARG A 306 9.47 14.49 -1.47
CA ARG A 306 9.59 13.09 -1.10
C ARG A 306 8.21 12.44 -1.06
N THR A 307 8.12 11.28 -1.69
CA THR A 307 6.94 10.44 -1.69
C THR A 307 6.66 9.95 -0.27
N PRO A 308 5.42 10.14 0.24
CA PRO A 308 5.03 9.65 1.55
C PRO A 308 5.09 8.13 1.60
N LEU A 309 5.98 7.60 2.45
CA LEU A 309 6.01 6.17 2.73
C LEU A 309 5.14 5.80 3.92
N CYS A 310 4.76 4.54 3.92
CA CYS A 310 3.95 3.94 4.97
C CYS A 310 4.65 4.06 6.33
N ALA A 311 5.92 3.72 6.46
CA ALA A 311 6.57 3.75 7.78
C ALA A 311 6.80 5.18 8.34
N ASP A 312 6.93 6.20 7.48
CA ASP A 312 7.21 7.57 7.89
C ASP A 312 5.96 8.33 8.35
N THR A 313 4.82 8.08 7.71
CA THR A 313 3.54 8.71 8.06
C THR A 313 3.10 8.40 9.50
N LEU A 314 3.56 7.28 10.07
CA LEU A 314 3.36 6.91 11.48
C LEU A 314 4.17 7.75 12.48
N SER A 315 5.37 8.19 12.09
CA SER A 315 6.30 8.85 13.01
C SER A 315 5.98 10.34 13.21
N GLN A 316 5.26 10.95 12.26
CA GLN A 316 5.03 12.39 12.22
C GLN A 316 3.76 12.83 12.97
N GLU A 317 2.77 11.96 13.12
CA GLU A 317 1.56 12.21 13.92
C GLU A 317 1.62 11.34 15.17
N ALA A 318 2.20 11.89 16.24
CA ALA A 318 2.22 11.27 17.55
C ALA A 318 0.79 10.99 18.05
N GLY A 319 0.25 9.80 17.73
CA GLY A 319 -1.06 9.33 18.20
C GLY A 319 -1.90 8.52 17.23
N LEU A 320 -1.59 8.45 15.93
CA LEU A 320 -2.37 7.62 14.99
C LEU A 320 -1.77 6.21 14.89
N MET A 321 -2.38 5.28 15.62
CA MET A 321 -2.07 3.85 15.58
C MET A 321 -2.72 3.18 14.37
N ARG A 322 -1.95 2.35 13.65
CA ARG A 322 -2.47 1.54 12.54
C ARG A 322 -3.13 0.28 13.07
N SER A 323 -4.39 0.43 13.43
CA SER A 323 -5.29 -0.71 13.54
C SER A 323 -6.35 -0.59 12.45
N LEU A 324 -6.79 -1.75 11.95
CA LEU A 324 -8.01 -1.89 11.15
C LEU A 324 -9.22 -1.17 11.78
N GLU A 325 -9.19 -0.91 13.09
CA GLU A 325 -10.22 -0.16 13.83
C GLU A 325 -10.16 1.36 13.62
N HIS A 326 -8.98 1.91 13.32
CA HIS A 326 -8.73 3.36 13.32
C HIS A 326 -8.39 3.94 11.93
N ASP A 327 -8.01 3.08 10.97
CA ASP A 327 -7.66 3.49 9.61
C ASP A 327 -8.61 2.84 8.56
N PRO A 328 -9.68 3.55 8.13
CA PRO A 328 -10.70 3.00 7.24
C PRO A 328 -10.19 2.74 5.82
N GLU A 329 -9.22 3.54 5.34
CA GLU A 329 -8.60 3.34 4.02
C GLU A 329 -7.77 2.06 4.03
N PHE A 330 -7.00 1.88 5.10
CA PHE A 330 -6.18 0.69 5.32
C PHE A 330 -7.03 -0.57 5.58
N ARG A 331 -8.17 -0.43 6.26
CA ARG A 331 -9.17 -1.50 6.37
C ARG A 331 -9.69 -1.88 4.99
N CYS A 332 -10.10 -0.92 4.16
CA CYS A 332 -10.63 -1.21 2.83
C CYS A 332 -9.59 -1.89 1.92
N LEU A 333 -8.32 -1.50 2.00
CA LEU A 333 -7.24 -2.15 1.25
C LEU A 333 -7.13 -3.65 1.54
N MET A 334 -7.49 -4.08 2.75
CA MET A 334 -7.23 -5.45 3.23
C MET A 334 -8.48 -6.32 3.41
N THR A 335 -9.67 -5.74 3.56
CA THR A 335 -10.90 -6.49 3.86
C THR A 335 -11.82 -6.70 2.65
N ARG A 336 -11.58 -6.03 1.52
CA ARG A 336 -12.49 -6.10 0.37
C ARG A 336 -12.23 -7.35 -0.48
N ARG A 337 -13.16 -8.31 -0.42
CA ARG A 337 -13.24 -9.41 -1.40
C ARG A 337 -13.85 -8.89 -2.71
N PRO A 338 -13.24 -9.15 -3.88
CA PRO A 338 -13.83 -8.81 -5.18
C PRO A 338 -15.19 -9.49 -5.42
N ASP A 339 -15.39 -10.70 -4.85
CA ASP A 339 -16.49 -11.58 -5.24
C ASP A 339 -17.59 -11.75 -4.16
N ALA A 340 -17.52 -10.99 -3.06
CA ALA A 340 -18.54 -11.10 -2.04
C ALA A 340 -19.79 -10.31 -2.46
N ASN A 341 -20.78 -11.04 -3.01
CA ASN A 341 -22.19 -10.65 -3.15
C ASN A 341 -22.88 -10.30 -1.81
N HIS A 342 -22.17 -9.70 -0.84
CA HIS A 342 -22.76 -9.16 0.36
C HIS A 342 -23.45 -7.83 0.01
N LEU A 343 -24.68 -7.98 -0.44
CA LEU A 343 -25.70 -6.96 -0.73
C LEU A 343 -26.05 -6.02 0.44
N HIS A 344 -25.25 -5.97 1.51
CA HIS A 344 -25.57 -5.22 2.72
C HIS A 344 -24.53 -4.18 3.17
N ASP A 345 -23.42 -3.99 2.46
CA ASP A 345 -22.51 -2.85 2.66
C ASP A 345 -22.38 -2.01 1.37
N ILE A 346 -23.50 -1.83 0.68
CA ILE A 346 -23.61 -1.07 -0.58
C ILE A 346 -23.59 0.45 -0.33
N ASP A 347 -23.73 0.88 0.92
CA ASP A 347 -23.99 2.28 1.29
C ASP A 347 -22.76 3.07 1.77
N SER A 348 -21.56 2.47 1.87
CA SER A 348 -20.38 3.19 2.34
C SER A 348 -19.27 3.30 1.29
N TYR A 349 -18.87 4.54 0.97
CA TYR A 349 -17.65 4.80 0.21
C TYR A 349 -16.43 4.31 1.01
N ALA A 350 -15.55 3.54 0.36
CA ALA A 350 -14.22 3.19 0.90
C ALA A 350 -13.33 4.42 1.15
N TYR A 351 -13.70 5.53 0.53
CA TYR A 351 -13.03 6.81 0.55
C TYR A 351 -13.74 7.75 1.53
N VAL A 352 -12.96 8.53 2.28
CA VAL A 352 -13.50 9.56 3.19
C VAL A 352 -13.59 10.90 2.43
N PRO A 353 -14.79 11.44 2.20
CA PRO A 353 -14.95 12.75 1.58
C PRO A 353 -14.20 13.86 2.32
N GLY A 354 -13.58 14.76 1.57
CA GLY A 354 -12.73 15.83 2.09
C GLY A 354 -11.24 15.54 2.05
N THR A 355 -10.86 14.28 1.81
CA THR A 355 -9.45 13.86 1.83
C THR A 355 -8.67 14.43 0.65
N LEU A 356 -9.28 14.49 -0.54
CA LEU A 356 -8.69 15.05 -1.77
C LEU A 356 -8.72 16.57 -1.83
N THR A 357 -9.63 17.24 -1.13
CA THR A 357 -9.72 18.71 -1.17
C THR A 357 -8.46 19.37 -0.61
N GLY A 358 -7.74 20.13 -1.42
CA GLY A 358 -6.51 20.83 -1.03
C GLY A 358 -5.46 20.88 -2.14
N VAL A 359 -4.28 21.37 -1.80
CA VAL A 359 -3.14 21.45 -2.73
C VAL A 359 -2.34 20.16 -2.69
N TRP A 360 -2.15 19.56 -3.86
CA TRP A 360 -1.35 18.37 -4.07
C TRP A 360 -0.14 18.72 -4.93
N GLN A 361 1.02 18.20 -4.53
CA GLN A 361 2.27 18.34 -5.27
C GLN A 361 2.93 16.98 -5.36
N GLY A 362 3.61 16.73 -6.47
CA GLY A 362 4.47 15.57 -6.57
C GLY A 362 5.14 15.49 -7.91
N THR A 363 5.36 14.26 -8.36
CA THR A 363 6.09 13.98 -9.59
C THR A 363 5.49 12.82 -10.36
N TYR A 364 5.69 12.84 -11.67
CA TYR A 364 5.39 11.70 -12.53
C TYR A 364 6.64 11.27 -13.28
N LEU A 365 6.68 9.99 -13.63
CA LEU A 365 7.72 9.37 -14.43
C LEU A 365 7.09 8.89 -15.72
N THR A 366 7.68 9.25 -16.86
CA THR A 366 7.27 8.73 -18.17
C THR A 366 7.99 7.42 -18.45
N ALA A 367 7.24 6.42 -18.91
CA ALA A 367 7.78 5.15 -19.35
C ALA A 367 8.37 5.34 -20.75
N ILE A 368 9.70 5.21 -20.89
CA ILE A 368 10.37 5.28 -22.19
C ILE A 368 10.66 3.85 -22.66
N PRO A 369 10.16 3.42 -23.83
CA PRO A 369 10.48 2.09 -24.35
C PRO A 369 11.98 2.02 -24.67
N VAL A 370 12.71 1.16 -23.96
CA VAL A 370 14.11 0.89 -24.27
C VAL A 370 14.16 -0.10 -25.43
N ILE A 371 14.42 0.42 -26.63
CA ILE A 371 14.65 -0.41 -27.81
C ILE A 371 16.11 -0.87 -27.78
N THR A 372 16.39 -2.05 -27.20
CA THR A 372 17.68 -2.71 -27.40
C THR A 372 17.69 -3.43 -28.75
N PRO A 373 18.75 -3.30 -29.58
CA PRO A 373 18.83 -3.89 -30.92
C PRO A 373 18.77 -5.44 -30.96
N SER A 374 18.81 -6.11 -29.81
CA SER A 374 18.69 -7.56 -29.65
C SER A 374 17.31 -8.04 -29.17
N THR A 375 16.33 -7.15 -28.98
CA THR A 375 15.00 -7.53 -28.45
C THR A 375 14.12 -8.10 -29.58
N PRO A 376 13.70 -9.37 -29.53
CA PRO A 376 12.75 -9.92 -30.49
C PRO A 376 11.43 -9.13 -30.45
N ALA A 377 10.81 -8.90 -31.60
CA ALA A 377 9.58 -8.11 -31.76
C ALA A 377 8.35 -8.63 -30.97
N HIS A 378 8.45 -9.80 -30.33
CA HIS A 378 7.40 -10.44 -29.54
C HIS A 378 7.52 -10.21 -28.03
N LEU A 379 8.58 -9.55 -27.55
CA LEU A 379 8.75 -9.21 -26.13
C LEU A 379 8.45 -7.73 -25.91
N THR A 380 7.58 -7.41 -24.94
CA THR A 380 7.29 -6.04 -24.53
C THR A 380 8.59 -5.30 -24.18
N PRO A 381 8.90 -4.17 -24.83
CA PRO A 381 10.13 -3.44 -24.54
C PRO A 381 10.14 -3.03 -23.07
N ARG A 382 11.25 -3.29 -22.39
CA ARG A 382 11.46 -2.89 -21.01
C ARG A 382 11.34 -1.36 -20.97
N MET A 383 10.44 -0.85 -20.14
CA MET A 383 10.29 0.59 -19.98
C MET A 383 11.16 1.06 -18.83
N ASP A 384 11.98 2.09 -19.05
CA ASP A 384 12.71 2.72 -17.95
C ASP A 384 12.01 4.03 -17.59
N PHE A 385 11.66 4.18 -16.30
CA PHE A 385 10.93 5.33 -15.75
C PHE A 385 11.89 6.50 -15.43
N ASP A 386 12.74 6.93 -16.36
CA ASP A 386 13.88 7.81 -16.04
C ASP A 386 13.58 9.30 -16.16
N CYS A 387 12.48 9.68 -16.82
CA CYS A 387 12.09 11.07 -16.96
C CYS A 387 11.13 11.51 -15.85
N ARG A 388 11.70 12.04 -14.76
CA ARG A 388 10.93 12.63 -13.65
C ARG A 388 10.56 14.08 -13.97
N LYS A 389 9.27 14.39 -13.85
CA LYS A 389 8.73 15.73 -14.04
C LYS A 389 7.79 16.12 -12.88
N PRO A 390 7.73 17.42 -12.52
CA PRO A 390 6.85 17.90 -11.47
C PRO A 390 5.39 17.89 -11.91
N ILE A 391 4.48 17.73 -10.94
CA ILE A 391 3.04 17.93 -11.11
C ILE A 391 2.47 18.59 -9.86
N GLN A 392 1.54 19.52 -10.04
CA GLN A 392 0.82 20.17 -8.95
C GLN A 392 -0.61 20.53 -9.38
N CYS A 393 -1.54 20.36 -8.45
CA CYS A 393 -2.92 20.81 -8.61
C CYS A 393 -3.55 21.17 -7.26
N SER A 394 -4.46 22.14 -7.27
CA SER A 394 -5.38 22.43 -6.19
C SER A 394 -6.71 21.77 -6.51
N LEU A 395 -7.09 20.75 -5.74
CA LEU A 395 -8.31 19.96 -5.94
C LEU A 395 -9.42 20.42 -5.00
N SER A 396 -10.66 20.37 -5.48
CA SER A 396 -11.89 20.53 -4.71
C SER A 396 -12.83 19.37 -5.01
N GLU A 397 -13.46 18.85 -3.96
CA GLU A 397 -14.46 17.79 -4.07
C GLU A 397 -15.87 18.36 -4.17
N TYR A 398 -16.70 17.66 -4.93
CA TYR A 398 -18.10 17.96 -5.17
C TYR A 398 -18.90 16.68 -4.96
N LEU A 399 -19.90 16.73 -4.09
CA LEU A 399 -20.68 15.58 -3.66
C LEU A 399 -22.08 15.62 -4.26
N CYS A 400 -22.53 14.50 -4.82
CA CYS A 400 -23.91 14.32 -5.27
C CYS A 400 -24.73 13.62 -4.18
N PHE A 401 -25.90 14.15 -3.87
CA PHE A 401 -26.83 13.56 -2.92
C PHE A 401 -28.21 13.35 -3.55
N GLY A 402 -28.96 12.38 -3.02
CA GLY A 402 -30.37 12.18 -3.38
C GLY A 402 -31.21 13.45 -3.13
N PRO A 403 -32.16 13.81 -4.01
CA PRO A 403 -32.71 13.01 -5.12
C PRO A 403 -31.96 13.17 -6.46
N ASN A 404 -30.81 13.85 -6.49
CA ASN A 404 -30.04 14.01 -7.73
C ASN A 404 -29.44 12.67 -8.16
N ILE A 405 -29.25 12.51 -9.47
CA ILE A 405 -28.67 11.30 -10.04
C ILE A 405 -27.20 11.59 -10.35
N PRO A 406 -26.25 10.71 -9.97
CA PRO A 406 -24.88 10.80 -10.43
C PRO A 406 -24.81 10.87 -11.95
N VAL A 407 -23.89 11.64 -12.48
CA VAL A 407 -23.75 11.71 -13.93
C VAL A 407 -23.21 10.37 -14.46
N PRO A 408 -23.72 9.86 -15.59
CA PRO A 408 -23.22 8.64 -16.22
C PRO A 408 -21.72 8.74 -16.54
N TRP A 409 -20.97 7.69 -16.22
CA TRP A 409 -19.54 7.58 -16.55
C TRP A 409 -19.38 6.69 -17.77
N GLU A 410 -19.30 7.31 -18.95
CA GLU A 410 -18.88 6.63 -20.18
C GLU A 410 -17.57 7.27 -20.66
N ASP A 411 -16.53 6.44 -20.79
CA ASP A 411 -15.11 6.79 -20.99
C ASP A 411 -14.85 7.70 -22.21
N ASP A 412 -15.80 7.79 -23.14
CA ASP A 412 -15.70 8.50 -24.43
C ASP A 412 -16.66 9.70 -24.58
N THR A 413 -17.39 10.08 -23.52
CA THR A 413 -18.32 11.21 -23.62
C THR A 413 -17.59 12.55 -23.51
N ALA A 414 -17.73 13.39 -24.53
CA ALA A 414 -17.24 14.78 -24.59
C ALA A 414 -17.86 15.71 -23.51
N GLU A 415 -18.69 15.18 -22.61
CA GLU A 415 -19.36 15.92 -21.54
C GLU A 415 -18.41 16.27 -20.37
N TRP A 416 -17.25 15.61 -20.27
CA TRP A 416 -16.37 15.68 -19.10
C TRP A 416 -14.98 16.28 -19.38
N THR A 417 -14.93 17.40 -20.09
CA THR A 417 -13.68 18.16 -20.18
C THR A 417 -13.52 19.04 -18.94
N PRO A 418 -12.35 19.02 -18.28
CA PRO A 418 -12.05 19.93 -17.18
C PRO A 418 -12.48 21.39 -17.41
N ARG A 419 -12.26 21.93 -18.62
CA ARG A 419 -12.68 23.27 -19.04
C ARG A 419 -14.18 23.51 -18.90
N ARG A 420 -15.03 22.61 -19.42
CA ARG A 420 -16.50 22.78 -19.34
C ARG A 420 -17.02 22.83 -17.90
N LEU A 421 -16.36 22.10 -17.00
CA LEU A 421 -16.75 22.01 -15.60
C LEU A 421 -16.30 23.21 -14.77
N LEU A 422 -15.20 23.85 -15.18
CA LEU A 422 -14.67 25.06 -14.53
C LEU A 422 -15.29 26.36 -15.08
N GLU A 423 -15.76 26.35 -16.33
CA GLU A 423 -16.40 27.51 -16.99
C GLU A 423 -17.87 27.75 -16.54
N GLN A 424 -18.50 26.82 -15.80
CA GLN A 424 -19.82 27.06 -15.21
C GLN A 424 -19.71 27.98 -13.97
N GLU A 425 -19.87 29.28 -14.20
CA GLU A 425 -19.91 30.32 -13.17
C GLU A 425 -21.06 30.12 -12.16
N ASP A 426 -20.70 29.57 -11.00
CA ASP A 426 -20.99 30.06 -9.65
C ASP A 426 -20.52 28.94 -8.73
N GLY A 427 -19.31 29.10 -8.14
CA GLY A 427 -18.49 28.08 -7.48
C GLY A 427 -19.07 27.38 -6.23
N SER A 428 -20.40 27.28 -6.17
CA SER A 428 -21.20 26.54 -5.22
C SER A 428 -21.75 25.22 -5.80
N ASN A 429 -22.05 25.12 -7.11
CA ASN A 429 -22.60 23.89 -7.71
C ASN A 429 -22.16 23.69 -9.18
N ILE A 430 -21.77 22.45 -9.55
CA ILE A 430 -21.61 22.04 -10.95
C ILE A 430 -23.02 21.77 -11.50
N LEU A 431 -23.62 22.78 -12.15
CA LEU A 431 -25.04 22.78 -12.54
C LEU A 431 -25.24 22.42 -14.02
N SER A 432 -25.45 21.15 -14.32
CA SER A 432 -26.33 20.80 -15.45
C SER A 432 -27.75 20.69 -14.90
N GLN A 433 -28.78 21.11 -15.64
CA GLN A 433 -30.20 21.06 -15.23
C GLN A 433 -30.69 19.67 -14.72
N ARG A 434 -29.87 18.61 -14.90
CA ARG A 434 -30.14 17.22 -14.53
C ARG A 434 -29.23 16.67 -13.41
N TYR A 435 -28.12 17.35 -13.12
CA TYR A 435 -27.07 16.86 -12.22
C TYR A 435 -26.64 17.99 -11.29
N ASN A 436 -26.78 17.79 -9.98
CA ASN A 436 -26.42 18.80 -8.98
C ASN A 436 -25.41 18.20 -8.01
N TYR A 437 -24.24 18.83 -7.94
CA TYR A 437 -23.19 18.48 -7.00
C TYR A 437 -22.90 19.68 -6.10
N GLU A 438 -22.89 19.43 -4.80
CA GLU A 438 -22.60 20.42 -3.77
C GLU A 438 -21.09 20.39 -3.46
N ARG A 439 -20.42 21.54 -3.43
CA ARG A 439 -19.00 21.60 -3.04
C ARG A 439 -18.81 21.10 -1.60
N PHE A 440 -17.80 20.25 -1.38
CA PHE A 440 -17.47 19.79 -0.03
C PHE A 440 -16.92 20.93 0.83
N GLU A 441 -17.52 21.14 1.99
CA GLU A 441 -17.07 22.08 3.02
C GLU A 441 -16.86 21.35 4.34
N LYS A 442 -15.64 21.46 4.90
CA LYS A 442 -15.25 20.78 6.15
C LYS A 442 -16.07 21.24 7.36
N TYR A 443 -16.52 22.49 7.36
CA TYR A 443 -17.31 23.10 8.43
C TYR A 443 -18.55 23.74 7.82
N GLY A 444 -19.74 23.23 8.14
CA GLY A 444 -21.01 23.82 7.67
C GLY A 444 -21.81 22.99 6.66
N GLY A 445 -21.33 21.79 6.30
CA GLY A 445 -22.08 20.86 5.44
C GLY A 445 -23.47 20.55 6.00
N ARG A 446 -24.51 20.72 5.17
CA ARG A 446 -25.92 20.53 5.55
C ARG A 446 -26.33 19.04 5.63
N ARG A 447 -25.51 18.14 5.06
CA ARG A 447 -25.74 16.70 4.91
C ARG A 447 -24.51 15.91 5.36
N ASP A 448 -24.70 14.67 5.78
CA ASP A 448 -23.58 13.76 6.07
C ASP A 448 -22.89 13.38 4.75
N SER A 449 -21.61 13.71 4.62
CA SER A 449 -20.83 13.40 3.42
C SER A 449 -20.75 11.90 3.13
N ARG A 450 -20.95 11.04 4.14
CA ARG A 450 -20.98 9.58 3.96
C ARG A 450 -22.19 9.10 3.15
N GLU A 451 -23.24 9.91 3.06
CA GLU A 451 -24.45 9.62 2.28
C GLU A 451 -24.33 10.06 0.81
N ALA A 452 -23.15 10.54 0.40
CA ALA A 452 -22.92 10.94 -0.99
C ALA A 452 -23.11 9.73 -1.93
N LEU A 453 -23.88 9.93 -2.98
CA LEU A 453 -24.10 8.96 -4.05
C LEU A 453 -22.95 8.95 -5.06
N ASP A 454 -22.26 10.09 -5.19
CA ASP A 454 -21.14 10.29 -6.08
C ASP A 454 -20.18 11.38 -5.59
N ILE A 455 -18.90 11.25 -5.94
CA ILE A 455 -17.83 12.18 -5.57
C ILE A 455 -17.06 12.56 -6.82
N PHE A 456 -17.19 13.83 -7.20
CA PHE A 456 -16.51 14.42 -8.32
C PHE A 456 -15.37 15.31 -7.83
N ILE A 457 -14.27 15.36 -8.57
CA ILE A 457 -13.11 16.20 -8.25
C ILE A 457 -12.82 17.13 -9.41
N VAL A 458 -12.54 18.39 -9.09
CA VAL A 458 -12.12 19.41 -10.06
C VAL A 458 -10.93 20.14 -9.48
N GLY A 459 -9.99 20.56 -10.33
CA GLY A 459 -8.90 21.38 -9.88
C GLY A 459 -8.08 22.01 -10.99
N GLU A 460 -7.08 22.76 -10.58
CA GLU A 460 -6.19 23.47 -11.49
C GLU A 460 -4.78 23.59 -10.91
N THR A 461 -3.80 23.77 -11.76
CA THR A 461 -2.43 24.13 -11.37
C THR A 461 -2.40 25.55 -10.77
N LEU A 462 -1.61 25.78 -9.72
CA LEU A 462 -1.45 27.13 -9.15
C LEU A 462 -0.54 28.01 -10.02
N GLU A 463 -0.69 29.32 -9.92
CA GLU A 463 -0.03 30.33 -10.77
C GLU A 463 1.50 30.16 -10.86
N ASP A 464 2.20 29.98 -9.73
CA ASP A 464 3.67 29.81 -9.74
C ASP A 464 4.10 28.57 -10.52
N HIS A 465 3.37 27.45 -10.35
CA HIS A 465 3.65 26.20 -11.04
C HIS A 465 3.24 26.26 -12.52
N ASP A 466 2.17 26.98 -12.83
CA ASP A 466 1.70 27.27 -14.18
C ASP A 466 2.80 27.97 -14.99
N LEU A 467 3.37 29.03 -14.42
CA LEU A 467 4.48 29.79 -15.02
C LEU A 467 5.78 28.98 -15.16
N ALA A 468 6.03 28.04 -14.24
CA ALA A 468 7.27 27.25 -14.23
C ALA A 468 7.20 26.01 -15.12
N TRP A 469 6.07 25.30 -15.13
CA TRP A 469 5.96 23.94 -15.68
C TRP A 469 4.75 23.74 -16.60
N GLY A 470 3.96 24.78 -16.81
CA GLY A 470 2.73 24.76 -17.60
C GLY A 470 1.48 24.62 -16.74
N GLY A 471 0.41 25.26 -17.20
CA GLY A 471 -0.89 25.28 -16.54
C GLY A 471 -1.81 24.17 -17.01
N PHE A 472 -2.40 23.46 -16.07
CA PHE A 472 -3.33 22.38 -16.37
C PHE A 472 -4.63 22.50 -15.57
N LEU A 473 -5.69 21.96 -16.17
CA LEU A 473 -6.99 21.75 -15.56
C LEU A 473 -7.20 20.27 -15.32
N PHE A 474 -7.88 19.95 -14.23
CA PHE A 474 -8.10 18.60 -13.76
C PHE A 474 -9.59 18.38 -13.49
N ALA A 475 -10.11 17.24 -13.91
CA ALA A 475 -11.44 16.78 -13.56
C ALA A 475 -11.45 15.26 -13.43
N GLY A 476 -12.20 14.73 -12.48
CA GLY A 476 -12.18 13.30 -12.20
C GLY A 476 -13.27 12.86 -11.27
N ARG A 477 -13.24 11.58 -10.92
CA ARG A 477 -14.24 10.93 -10.08
C ARG A 477 -13.58 9.95 -9.13
N VAL A 478 -14.12 9.87 -7.92
CA VAL A 478 -13.77 8.83 -6.94
C VAL A 478 -14.81 7.72 -7.04
N GLN A 479 -14.34 6.51 -7.35
CA GLN A 479 -15.19 5.33 -7.39
C GLN A 479 -15.49 4.83 -5.96
N ARG A 480 -16.54 4.02 -5.82
CA ARG A 480 -16.93 3.43 -4.52
C ARG A 480 -15.86 2.54 -3.90
N ASP A 481 -14.91 2.05 -4.68
CA ASP A 481 -13.76 1.28 -4.22
C ASP A 481 -12.54 2.10 -3.81
N GLY A 482 -12.67 3.43 -3.84
CA GLY A 482 -11.58 4.35 -3.54
C GLY A 482 -10.57 4.49 -4.68
N SER A 483 -10.79 3.85 -5.84
CA SER A 483 -10.05 4.19 -7.04
C SER A 483 -10.45 5.57 -7.55
N ILE A 484 -9.48 6.28 -8.09
CA ILE A 484 -9.61 7.67 -8.53
C ILE A 484 -9.17 7.71 -9.99
N VAL A 485 -10.04 8.25 -10.85
CA VAL A 485 -9.74 8.52 -12.25
C VAL A 485 -9.82 10.02 -12.47
N MET A 486 -8.74 10.63 -12.94
CA MET A 486 -8.60 12.08 -13.12
C MET A 486 -8.00 12.38 -14.47
N LYS A 487 -8.72 13.15 -15.29
CA LYS A 487 -8.27 13.69 -16.55
C LYS A 487 -7.58 15.03 -16.35
N ARG A 488 -6.50 15.26 -17.08
CA ARG A 488 -5.74 16.50 -17.15
C ARG A 488 -5.70 17.03 -18.57
N GLU A 489 -5.99 18.31 -18.77
CA GLU A 489 -5.81 19.01 -20.04
C GLU A 489 -5.09 20.36 -19.83
N PRO A 490 -4.42 20.91 -20.86
CA PRO A 490 -3.81 22.24 -20.77
C PRO A 490 -4.86 23.30 -20.42
N LYS A 491 -4.47 24.34 -19.66
CA LYS A 491 -5.33 25.51 -19.41
C LYS A 491 -5.52 26.34 -20.68
N ASP A 492 -4.41 26.60 -21.36
CA ASP A 492 -4.37 27.35 -22.61
C ASP A 492 -4.58 26.40 -23.80
N PRO A 493 -5.63 26.60 -24.64
CA PRO A 493 -5.85 25.75 -25.82
C PRO A 493 -4.73 25.84 -26.86
N ASP A 494 -3.94 26.92 -26.88
CA ASP A 494 -2.78 27.02 -27.76
C ASP A 494 -1.64 26.07 -27.32
N GLN A 495 -1.76 25.48 -26.12
CA GLN A 495 -0.81 24.52 -25.56
C GLN A 495 -1.25 23.05 -25.68
N ASP A 496 -2.14 22.73 -26.62
CA ASP A 496 -2.63 21.37 -26.87
C ASP A 496 -1.51 20.33 -27.08
N TYR A 497 -0.33 20.76 -27.54
CA TYR A 497 0.86 19.90 -27.67
C TYR A 497 1.37 19.31 -26.35
N LEU A 498 0.94 19.84 -25.20
CA LEU A 498 1.24 19.29 -23.87
C LEU A 498 0.40 18.04 -23.54
N GLY A 499 -0.61 17.75 -24.37
CA GLY A 499 -1.39 16.52 -24.36
C GLY A 499 -2.45 16.42 -23.24
N THR A 500 -3.46 15.60 -23.51
CA THR A 500 -4.52 15.27 -22.55
C THR A 500 -4.25 13.92 -21.94
N TRP A 501 -4.13 13.84 -20.62
CA TRP A 501 -3.74 12.61 -19.92
C TRP A 501 -4.82 12.15 -18.95
N VAL A 502 -4.92 10.84 -18.75
CA VAL A 502 -5.76 10.20 -17.74
C VAL A 502 -4.86 9.62 -16.67
N PHE A 503 -5.13 9.97 -15.42
CA PHE A 503 -4.48 9.48 -14.22
C PHE A 503 -5.42 8.52 -13.51
N GLU A 504 -4.94 7.31 -13.23
CA GLU A 504 -5.68 6.26 -12.54
C GLU A 504 -4.86 5.86 -11.30
N GLY A 505 -5.42 6.04 -10.11
CA GLY A 505 -4.68 5.81 -8.87
C GLY A 505 -5.56 5.62 -7.66
N ARG A 506 -4.93 5.55 -6.50
CA ARG A 506 -5.58 5.44 -5.20
C ARG A 506 -4.89 6.31 -4.18
N LEU A 507 -5.64 6.71 -3.15
CA LEU A 507 -5.03 7.26 -1.95
C LEU A 507 -4.27 6.17 -1.19
N THR A 508 -3.12 6.56 -0.68
CA THR A 508 -2.23 5.76 0.15
C THR A 508 -2.02 6.53 1.45
N PHE A 509 -2.48 5.94 2.56
CA PHE A 509 -2.27 6.47 3.91
C PHE A 509 -2.81 7.90 4.10
N SER A 510 -3.92 8.24 3.43
CA SER A 510 -4.60 9.55 3.41
C SER A 510 -3.72 10.77 3.06
N LYS A 511 -2.49 10.53 2.58
CA LYS A 511 -1.45 11.57 2.38
C LYS A 511 -0.77 11.48 1.03
N GLY A 512 -0.74 10.29 0.42
CA GLY A 512 -0.19 10.07 -0.92
C GLY A 512 -1.29 9.73 -1.92
N PHE A 513 -1.23 10.27 -3.12
CA PHE A 513 -2.03 9.85 -4.26
C PHE A 513 -1.08 9.26 -5.31
N VAL A 514 -1.19 7.95 -5.53
CA VAL A 514 -0.22 7.18 -6.31
C VAL A 514 -0.94 6.34 -7.36
N GLY A 515 -0.35 6.24 -8.55
CA GLY A 515 -0.94 5.45 -9.63
C GLY A 515 -0.21 5.54 -10.95
N ARG A 516 -0.97 5.30 -12.02
CA ARG A 516 -0.52 5.32 -13.41
C ARG A 516 -1.15 6.47 -14.17
N TRP A 517 -0.48 6.91 -15.23
CA TRP A 517 -1.08 7.83 -16.18
C TRP A 517 -0.86 7.34 -17.60
N ARG A 518 -1.76 7.73 -18.50
CA ARG A 518 -1.71 7.43 -19.93
C ARG A 518 -2.22 8.60 -20.74
N SER A 519 -1.80 8.72 -22.00
CA SER A 519 -2.45 9.66 -22.93
C SER A 519 -3.90 9.22 -23.19
N SER A 520 -4.80 10.21 -23.27
CA SER A 520 -6.22 10.03 -23.55
C SER A 520 -6.52 9.88 -25.04
N SER A 521 -5.62 10.27 -25.95
CA SER A 521 -5.94 10.36 -27.38
C SER A 521 -5.29 9.25 -28.20
N SER A 522 -6.08 8.59 -29.06
CA SER A 522 -5.56 7.68 -30.09
C SER A 522 -4.75 8.40 -31.18
N ARG A 523 -4.78 9.74 -31.19
CA ARG A 523 -4.04 10.62 -32.11
C ARG A 523 -2.66 11.01 -31.57
N ASP A 524 -2.39 10.80 -30.29
CA ASP A 524 -1.05 10.96 -29.73
C ASP A 524 -0.18 9.80 -30.21
N ILE A 525 0.70 10.11 -31.15
CA ILE A 525 1.66 9.19 -31.78
C ILE A 525 2.54 8.46 -30.74
N SER A 526 2.55 8.92 -29.49
CA SER A 526 3.47 8.47 -28.45
C SER A 526 2.98 7.31 -27.58
N ASN A 527 1.68 6.94 -27.57
CA ASN A 527 1.11 5.98 -26.58
C ASN A 527 1.71 6.20 -25.18
N ALA A 528 1.89 7.47 -24.80
CA ALA A 528 2.68 7.82 -23.64
C ALA A 528 1.95 7.35 -22.39
N GLN A 529 2.70 6.67 -21.52
CA GLN A 529 2.20 6.20 -20.24
C GLN A 529 3.29 6.36 -19.19
N GLY A 530 2.91 6.21 -17.94
CA GLY A 530 3.84 6.32 -16.84
C GLY A 530 3.21 6.11 -15.49
N ILE A 531 3.94 6.50 -14.46
CA ILE A 531 3.52 6.41 -13.06
C ILE A 531 3.60 7.78 -12.40
N PHE A 532 2.83 8.00 -11.35
CA PHE A 532 2.83 9.26 -10.61
C PHE A 532 2.72 9.02 -9.10
N SER A 533 3.23 9.99 -8.34
CA SER A 533 3.13 10.08 -6.89
C SER A 533 2.95 11.54 -6.51
N MET A 534 1.89 11.84 -5.77
CA MET A 534 1.56 13.17 -5.25
C MET A 534 1.32 13.09 -3.75
N ALA A 535 1.62 14.15 -3.03
CA ALA A 535 1.31 14.32 -1.62
C ALA A 535 0.57 15.63 -1.37
N LYS A 536 -0.30 15.62 -0.37
CA LYS A 536 -1.01 16.82 0.04
C LYS A 536 -0.06 17.75 0.80
N ILE A 537 -0.01 19.01 0.39
CA ILE A 537 0.74 20.04 1.10
C ILE A 537 -0.09 20.48 2.30
N SER A 538 0.41 20.27 3.51
CA SER A 538 -0.17 20.89 4.71
C SER A 538 0.21 22.36 4.73
N LYS A 539 -0.77 23.24 4.92
CA LYS A 539 -0.55 24.67 5.15
C LYS A 539 -0.09 24.92 6.58
#